data_AF-A0A1V5L6F3-F1
#
_entry.id   AF-A0A1V5L6F3-F1
#
_cell.length_a   1.000
_cell.length_b   1.000
_cell.length_c   1.000
_cell.angle_alpha   90.00
_cell.angle_beta   90.00
_cell.angle_gamma   90.00
#
_symmetry.space_group_name_H-M   'P 1'
#
loop_
_entity.id
_entity.type
_entity.pdbx_description
1 polymer ?
#
loop_
_entity_poly.entity_id
_entity_poly.type
_entity_poly.pdbx_seq_one_letter_code
_entity_poly.pdbx_strand_id
1 'polypeptide(L)'
;MLWADPNGYLKLYGRNNLQYSGQAEATEWALDEDDIVDLEPGQDWNSIVNRVTVNAYPYTVGSLGEIWRLLDVTEIGPGASYTIWAYFEDTDGNPAPASGVVSPVATTDYTANSQAGGGGSDMTASLTVTATVYAEKAKLVLANTHGSTPLYVTLLKVRGKPVTVQKTAVVAEDATSQAAYGGVREATVDTPWIQTVGKATDYANALLSFWKDPQPSIRVRVRHLLGTDPNMLGGSILLEGVHEWYPRDLFNLVKLTAASYGISGTYYIGALSWWTGVSTEDLWLEMTLEPKDNRSFWELGVDGATELGATTVLGF
;
A
#
# COMPACT_ATOMS: atom_id res chain seq x y z
N MET A 1 0.23 -15.17 9.31
CA MET A 1 -0.72 -16.17 9.82
C MET A 1 -0.13 -16.82 11.07
N LEU A 2 -0.96 -17.15 12.06
CA LEU A 2 -0.57 -17.75 13.35
C LEU A 2 -1.07 -19.20 13.41
N TRP A 3 -0.20 -20.17 13.71
CA TRP A 3 -0.59 -21.57 13.92
C TRP A 3 0.37 -22.27 14.89
N ALA A 4 0.02 -23.47 15.36
CA ALA A 4 0.83 -24.25 16.30
C ALA A 4 1.42 -25.48 15.61
N ASP A 5 2.74 -25.65 15.69
CA ASP A 5 3.44 -26.77 15.07
C ASP A 5 3.22 -28.11 15.82
N PRO A 6 3.58 -29.26 15.21
CA PRO A 6 3.41 -30.58 15.84
C PRO A 6 4.19 -30.76 17.16
N ASN A 7 5.18 -29.90 17.41
CA ASN A 7 5.97 -29.87 18.64
C ASN A 7 5.38 -28.92 19.69
N GLY A 8 4.24 -28.29 19.40
CA GLY A 8 3.51 -27.41 20.31
C GLY A 8 3.98 -25.95 20.32
N TYR A 9 4.86 -25.55 19.39
CA TYR A 9 5.31 -24.17 19.29
C TYR A 9 4.36 -23.33 18.44
N LEU A 10 4.00 -22.16 18.96
CA LEU A 10 3.23 -21.17 18.23
C LEU A 10 4.13 -20.47 17.21
N LYS A 11 3.85 -20.64 15.92
CA LYS A 11 4.56 -19.99 14.81
C LYS A 11 3.72 -18.90 14.18
N LEU A 12 4.33 -17.72 14.03
CA LEU A 12 3.75 -16.58 13.34
C LEU A 12 4.58 -16.32 12.08
N TYR A 13 3.98 -16.53 10.91
CA TYR A 13 4.62 -16.25 9.63
C TYR A 13 4.06 -14.95 9.02
N GLY A 14 4.96 -14.04 8.62
CA GLY A 14 4.64 -12.96 7.66
C GLY A 14 4.61 -13.51 6.24
N ARG A 15 4.06 -12.75 5.26
CA ARG A 15 4.10 -13.15 3.83
C ARG A 15 5.53 -13.28 3.27
N ASN A 16 6.53 -12.68 3.93
CA ASN A 16 7.94 -12.70 3.52
C ASN A 16 8.81 -13.63 4.39
N ASN A 17 8.25 -14.70 4.94
CA ASN A 17 8.96 -15.54 5.92
C ASN A 17 10.25 -16.22 5.39
N LEU A 18 10.47 -16.24 4.07
CA LEU A 18 11.70 -16.79 3.50
C LEU A 18 12.82 -15.77 3.22
N GLN A 19 12.57 -14.46 3.32
CA GLN A 19 13.60 -13.45 3.01
C GLN A 19 14.42 -12.99 4.23
N TYR A 20 14.01 -13.30 5.47
CA TYR A 20 14.64 -12.68 6.66
C TYR A 20 15.23 -13.63 7.70
N SER A 21 15.47 -14.88 7.35
CA SER A 21 16.39 -15.70 8.13
C SER A 21 17.50 -16.13 7.20
N GLY A 22 18.76 -15.84 7.54
CA GLY A 22 19.95 -16.44 6.89
C GLY A 22 20.05 -17.96 7.03
N GLN A 23 18.91 -18.64 7.19
CA GLN A 23 18.70 -20.01 6.78
C GLN A 23 18.92 -20.01 5.27
N ALA A 24 19.87 -20.81 4.79
CA ALA A 24 20.00 -21.13 3.39
C ALA A 24 18.60 -21.33 2.79
N GLU A 25 18.35 -20.84 1.56
CA GLU A 25 17.19 -21.21 0.77
C GLU A 25 16.85 -22.66 1.10
N ALA A 26 15.72 -22.89 1.80
CA ALA A 26 15.39 -24.21 2.30
C ALA A 26 15.56 -25.17 1.12
N THR A 27 16.46 -26.15 1.27
CA THR A 27 16.94 -27.01 0.19
C THR A 27 15.78 -27.35 -0.74
N GLU A 28 15.84 -26.84 -1.97
CA GLU A 28 14.75 -26.96 -2.95
C GLU A 28 14.33 -28.43 -3.03
N TRP A 29 13.09 -28.74 -2.64
CA TRP A 29 12.65 -30.13 -2.65
C TRP A 29 12.41 -30.54 -4.10
N ALA A 30 13.27 -31.39 -4.64
CA ALA A 30 13.03 -32.05 -5.91
C ALA A 30 11.92 -33.08 -5.76
N LEU A 31 10.87 -32.90 -6.55
CA LEU A 31 9.76 -33.83 -6.68
C LEU A 31 9.63 -34.20 -8.16
N ASP A 32 9.85 -35.47 -8.45
CA ASP A 32 9.75 -36.00 -9.82
C ASP A 32 8.40 -36.73 -10.01
N GLU A 33 8.01 -36.95 -11.25
CA GLU A 33 6.74 -37.58 -11.60
C GLU A 33 6.53 -38.95 -10.92
N ASP A 34 7.60 -39.71 -10.72
CA ASP A 34 7.57 -41.04 -10.09
C ASP A 34 7.22 -40.98 -8.59
N ASP A 35 7.42 -39.82 -7.95
CA ASP A 35 7.11 -39.60 -6.53
C ASP A 35 5.63 -39.21 -6.31
N ILE A 36 4.91 -38.95 -7.39
CA ILE A 36 3.57 -38.34 -7.38
C ILE A 36 2.53 -39.42 -7.66
N VAL A 37 1.52 -39.48 -6.80
CA VAL A 37 0.37 -40.37 -7.00
C VAL A 37 -0.69 -39.72 -7.88
N ASP A 38 -0.88 -38.40 -7.73
CA ASP A 38 -1.89 -37.65 -8.47
C ASP A 38 -1.41 -36.22 -8.72
N LEU A 39 -1.68 -35.72 -9.92
CA LEU A 39 -1.29 -34.38 -10.36
C LEU A 39 -2.47 -33.76 -11.11
N GLU A 40 -2.97 -32.66 -10.56
CA GLU A 40 -4.07 -31.90 -11.13
C GLU A 40 -3.58 -30.47 -11.44
N PRO A 41 -3.35 -30.10 -12.71
CA PRO A 41 -3.06 -28.73 -13.07
C PRO A 41 -4.35 -27.89 -12.99
N GLY A 42 -4.37 -26.91 -12.10
CA GLY A 42 -5.45 -25.93 -12.02
C GLY A 42 -5.35 -24.96 -13.19
N GLN A 43 -6.31 -24.99 -14.11
CA GLN A 43 -6.45 -23.96 -15.14
C GLN A 43 -7.52 -22.95 -14.72
N ASP A 44 -7.11 -21.87 -14.04
CA ASP A 44 -8.04 -20.80 -13.71
C ASP A 44 -8.08 -19.76 -14.83
N TRP A 45 -8.92 -20.01 -15.85
CA TRP A 45 -9.16 -19.05 -16.93
C TRP A 45 -9.76 -17.72 -16.44
N ASN A 46 -10.31 -17.67 -15.23
CA ASN A 46 -10.85 -16.45 -14.61
C ASN A 46 -9.77 -15.62 -13.91
N SER A 47 -8.57 -16.17 -13.69
CA SER A 47 -7.45 -15.45 -13.07
C SER A 47 -6.68 -14.53 -14.03
N ILE A 48 -6.93 -14.66 -15.35
CA ILE A 48 -6.21 -13.90 -16.37
C ILE A 48 -6.70 -12.46 -16.40
N VAL A 49 -5.77 -11.51 -16.21
CA VAL A 49 -5.99 -10.06 -16.34
C VAL A 49 -4.94 -9.49 -17.28
N ASN A 50 -5.40 -9.00 -18.42
CA ASN A 50 -4.55 -8.50 -19.50
C ASN A 50 -4.73 -6.99 -19.77
N ARG A 51 -5.47 -6.32 -18.88
CA ARG A 51 -5.58 -4.87 -18.76
C ARG A 51 -5.71 -4.49 -17.30
N VAL A 52 -4.78 -3.72 -16.78
CA VAL A 52 -4.77 -3.27 -15.38
C VAL A 52 -4.87 -1.76 -15.35
N THR A 53 -5.90 -1.26 -14.68
CA THR A 53 -6.10 0.17 -14.44
C THR A 53 -5.77 0.48 -12.99
N VAL A 54 -4.85 1.41 -12.73
CA VAL A 54 -4.48 1.85 -11.37
C VAL A 54 -4.75 3.34 -11.23
N ASN A 55 -5.56 3.71 -10.22
CA ASN A 55 -5.86 5.12 -9.94
C ASN A 55 -4.85 5.70 -8.95
N ALA A 56 -4.24 6.82 -9.32
CA ALA A 56 -3.45 7.68 -8.46
C ALA A 56 -4.27 8.89 -7.99
N TYR A 57 -4.02 9.33 -6.75
CA TYR A 57 -4.65 10.47 -6.10
C TYR A 57 -3.60 11.47 -5.59
N PRO A 58 -2.70 12.00 -6.45
CA PRO A 58 -1.69 12.97 -6.03
C PRO A 58 -2.31 14.20 -5.37
N TYR A 59 -1.78 14.58 -4.21
CA TYR A 59 -2.00 15.89 -3.62
C TYR A 59 -1.18 16.96 -4.34
N THR A 60 -1.82 18.07 -4.68
CA THR A 60 -1.14 19.27 -5.19
C THR A 60 -1.35 20.41 -4.20
N VAL A 61 -0.28 21.17 -3.96
CA VAL A 61 -0.31 22.34 -3.07
C VAL A 61 -0.37 23.58 -3.93
N GLY A 62 -1.43 24.38 -3.77
CA GLY A 62 -1.61 25.64 -4.46
C GLY A 62 -0.64 26.74 -4.03
N SER A 63 -0.76 27.91 -4.64
CA SER A 63 -0.05 29.12 -4.22
C SER A 63 -0.66 29.71 -2.94
N LEU A 64 0.12 30.56 -2.25
CA LEU A 64 -0.40 31.31 -1.11
C LEU A 64 -1.49 32.28 -1.60
N GLY A 65 -2.71 32.11 -1.10
CA GLY A 65 -3.87 32.91 -1.48
C GLY A 65 -4.84 33.07 -0.34
N GLU A 66 -5.94 33.78 -0.59
CA GLU A 66 -7.10 33.81 0.30
C GLU A 66 -7.79 32.44 0.22
N ILE A 67 -7.98 31.80 1.37
CA ILE A 67 -8.63 30.47 1.48
C ILE A 67 -9.94 30.53 2.28
N TRP A 68 -10.26 31.71 2.85
CA TRP A 68 -11.52 31.99 3.49
C TRP A 68 -11.67 33.50 3.71
N ARG A 69 -12.90 34.01 3.63
CA ARG A 69 -13.22 35.40 3.94
C ARG A 69 -14.57 35.52 4.63
N LEU A 70 -14.62 36.38 5.64
CA LEU A 70 -15.88 36.81 6.23
C LEU A 70 -16.56 37.81 5.29
N LEU A 71 -17.80 37.54 4.93
CA LEU A 71 -18.60 38.40 4.06
C LEU A 71 -19.48 39.40 4.83
N ASP A 72 -19.64 39.19 6.14
CA ASP A 72 -20.48 40.02 7.01
C ASP A 72 -19.63 40.91 7.93
N VAL A 73 -20.21 42.02 8.38
CA VAL A 73 -19.59 42.92 9.34
C VAL A 73 -19.95 42.46 10.75
N THR A 74 -18.95 42.07 11.53
CA THR A 74 -19.15 41.64 12.92
C THR A 74 -18.87 42.78 13.89
N GLU A 75 -19.86 43.10 14.75
CA GLU A 75 -19.65 43.99 15.89
C GLU A 75 -19.07 43.22 17.08
N ILE A 76 -18.05 43.79 17.72
CA ILE A 76 -17.46 43.27 18.95
C ILE A 76 -17.52 44.39 20.00
N GLY A 77 -18.30 44.15 21.06
CA GLY A 77 -18.44 45.09 22.17
C GLY A 77 -17.12 45.40 22.89
N PRO A 78 -17.04 46.50 23.66
CA PRO A 78 -15.83 46.87 24.41
C PRO A 78 -15.34 45.75 25.33
N GLY A 79 -14.06 45.41 25.28
CA GLY A 79 -13.48 44.32 26.09
C GLY A 79 -13.99 42.91 25.76
N ALA A 80 -14.89 42.75 24.78
CA ALA A 80 -15.49 41.48 24.44
C ALA A 80 -14.63 40.68 23.45
N SER A 81 -14.92 39.38 23.36
CA SER A 81 -14.32 38.49 22.35
C SER A 81 -15.39 37.74 21.59
N TYR A 82 -15.10 37.42 20.33
CA TYR A 82 -15.97 36.68 19.43
C TYR A 82 -15.17 35.58 18.73
N THR A 83 -15.78 34.40 18.54
CA THR A 83 -15.12 33.24 17.94
C THR A 83 -15.79 32.86 16.63
N ILE A 84 -14.99 32.68 15.58
CA ILE A 84 -15.44 32.26 14.25
C ILE A 84 -14.68 31.00 13.83
N TRP A 85 -15.38 30.06 13.19
CA TRP A 85 -14.77 28.92 12.52
C TRP A 85 -14.71 29.20 11.01
N ALA A 86 -13.50 29.39 10.51
CA ALA A 86 -13.21 29.62 9.10
C ALA A 86 -12.93 28.28 8.41
N TYR A 87 -13.86 27.79 7.58
CA TYR A 87 -13.67 26.59 6.77
C TYR A 87 -12.93 26.96 5.48
N PHE A 88 -11.91 26.19 5.13
CA PHE A 88 -11.03 26.53 4.02
C PHE A 88 -11.61 26.09 2.68
N GLU A 89 -11.32 26.89 1.66
CA GLU A 89 -11.74 26.70 0.28
C GLU A 89 -10.53 26.74 -0.66
N ASP A 90 -10.64 26.04 -1.79
CA ASP A 90 -9.72 26.18 -2.92
C ASP A 90 -10.02 27.44 -3.74
N THR A 91 -9.27 27.63 -4.83
CA THR A 91 -9.42 28.82 -5.70
C THR A 91 -10.75 28.84 -6.45
N ASP A 92 -11.44 27.70 -6.56
CA ASP A 92 -12.74 27.57 -7.22
C ASP A 92 -13.91 27.64 -6.22
N GLY A 93 -13.63 27.85 -4.92
CA GLY A 93 -14.62 27.94 -3.85
C GLY A 93 -15.11 26.59 -3.33
N ASN A 94 -14.41 25.49 -3.64
CA ASN A 94 -14.76 24.17 -3.10
C ASN A 94 -14.06 23.95 -1.75
N PRO A 95 -14.68 23.23 -0.80
CA PRO A 95 -14.03 22.87 0.46
C PRO A 95 -12.72 22.11 0.21
N ALA A 96 -11.63 22.63 0.75
CA ALA A 96 -10.31 22.02 0.58
C ALA A 96 -9.44 22.22 1.83
N PRO A 97 -8.66 21.20 2.25
CA PRO A 97 -7.66 21.39 3.28
C PRO A 97 -6.60 22.39 2.83
N ALA A 98 -5.89 23.01 3.78
CA ALA A 98 -4.84 23.97 3.47
C ALA A 98 -3.53 23.63 4.20
N SER A 99 -2.42 23.96 3.55
CA SER A 99 -1.07 23.93 4.11
C SER A 99 -0.50 25.35 4.18
N GLY A 100 0.49 25.57 5.05
CA GLY A 100 1.16 26.87 5.14
C GLY A 100 0.22 28.05 5.42
N VAL A 101 -0.82 27.83 6.24
CA VAL A 101 -1.72 28.90 6.69
C VAL A 101 -0.93 29.93 7.48
N VAL A 102 -1.03 31.20 7.11
CA VAL A 102 -0.28 32.28 7.73
C VAL A 102 -1.05 32.90 8.90
N SER A 103 -0.34 33.35 9.93
CA SER A 103 -0.94 34.11 11.02
C SER A 103 -1.56 35.41 10.47
N PRO A 104 -2.79 35.77 10.88
CA PRO A 104 -3.45 36.99 10.41
C PRO A 104 -2.62 38.24 10.71
N VAL A 105 -2.44 39.10 9.71
CA VAL A 105 -1.71 40.37 9.83
C VAL A 105 -2.67 41.55 9.74
N ALA A 106 -2.53 42.52 10.64
CA ALA A 106 -3.30 43.77 10.62
C ALA A 106 -3.20 44.45 9.24
N THR A 107 -4.28 45.09 8.81
CA THR A 107 -4.48 45.78 7.52
C THR A 107 -4.35 44.91 6.26
N THR A 108 -3.75 43.71 6.36
CA THR A 108 -3.65 42.76 5.26
C THR A 108 -4.77 41.75 5.33
N ASP A 109 -5.01 41.17 6.50
CA ASP A 109 -5.97 40.09 6.74
C ASP A 109 -7.17 40.53 7.56
N TYR A 110 -7.01 41.59 8.37
CA TYR A 110 -8.11 42.16 9.12
C TYR A 110 -8.01 43.67 9.29
N THR A 111 -9.17 44.32 9.32
CA THR A 111 -9.34 45.74 9.65
C THR A 111 -10.58 45.92 10.49
N ALA A 112 -10.57 46.92 11.36
CA ALA A 112 -11.74 47.30 12.15
C ALA A 112 -11.92 48.81 12.18
N ASN A 113 -13.16 49.26 12.25
CA ASN A 113 -13.53 50.67 12.33
C ASN A 113 -14.55 50.90 13.45
N SER A 114 -14.73 52.15 13.86
CA SER A 114 -15.75 52.51 14.87
C SER A 114 -17.18 52.58 14.32
N GLN A 115 -17.38 52.41 13.00
CA GLN A 115 -18.70 52.33 12.37
C GLN A 115 -18.80 51.14 11.41
N ALA A 116 -19.99 50.54 11.32
CA ALA A 116 -20.25 49.34 10.52
C ALA A 116 -19.96 49.49 9.02
N GLY A 117 -20.16 50.68 8.45
CA GLY A 117 -19.91 50.95 7.03
C GLY A 117 -18.44 51.09 6.63
N GLY A 118 -17.49 50.83 7.55
CA GLY A 118 -16.07 51.06 7.33
C GLY A 118 -15.63 52.52 7.38
N GLY A 119 -16.54 53.42 7.78
CA GLY A 119 -16.23 54.81 8.13
C GLY A 119 -15.85 54.97 9.60
N GLY A 120 -15.62 56.22 10.01
CA GLY A 120 -15.19 56.55 11.36
C GLY A 120 -13.67 56.46 11.54
N SER A 121 -13.26 56.29 12.80
CA SER A 121 -11.85 56.10 13.16
C SER A 121 -11.40 54.67 12.93
N ASP A 122 -10.18 54.51 12.39
CA ASP A 122 -9.50 53.21 12.29
C ASP A 122 -9.23 52.67 13.69
N MET A 123 -9.72 51.45 13.93
CA MET A 123 -9.61 50.75 15.20
C MET A 123 -8.87 49.41 15.04
N THR A 124 -8.17 49.21 13.93
CA THR A 124 -7.47 47.97 13.61
C THR A 124 -6.44 47.59 14.69
N ALA A 125 -5.76 48.57 15.29
CA ALA A 125 -4.83 48.34 16.40
C ALA A 125 -5.51 47.87 17.69
N SER A 126 -6.79 48.16 17.87
CA SER A 126 -7.60 47.73 19.02
C SER A 126 -8.19 46.33 18.83
N LEU A 127 -8.09 45.74 17.63
CA LEU A 127 -8.54 44.38 17.32
C LEU A 127 -7.35 43.42 17.33
N THR A 128 -7.43 42.39 18.19
CA THR A 128 -6.49 41.26 18.15
C THR A 128 -7.18 40.05 17.53
N VAL A 129 -6.54 39.43 16.54
CA VAL A 129 -7.03 38.20 15.91
C VAL A 129 -6.04 37.06 16.17
N THR A 130 -6.49 36.04 16.90
CA THR A 130 -5.69 34.83 17.16
C THR A 130 -6.26 33.67 16.36
N ALA A 131 -5.42 33.01 15.56
CA ALA A 131 -5.82 31.85 14.76
C ALA A 131 -5.23 30.55 15.34
N THR A 132 -6.09 29.56 15.57
CA THR A 132 -5.68 28.15 15.79
C THR A 132 -6.02 27.35 14.54
N VAL A 133 -5.01 26.86 13.84
CA VAL A 133 -5.13 26.22 12.53
C VAL A 133 -5.30 24.71 12.66
N TYR A 134 -6.25 24.15 11.93
CA TYR A 134 -6.44 22.72 11.66
C TYR A 134 -6.30 22.47 10.15
N ALA A 135 -6.40 21.20 9.72
CA ALA A 135 -6.22 20.84 8.30
C ALA A 135 -7.24 21.51 7.36
N GLU A 136 -8.52 21.53 7.73
CA GLU A 136 -9.64 22.00 6.89
C GLU A 136 -10.25 23.32 7.35
N LYS A 137 -9.83 23.82 8.52
CA LYS A 137 -10.42 25.02 9.13
C LYS A 137 -9.50 25.70 10.11
N ALA A 138 -9.78 26.95 10.42
CA ALA A 138 -9.16 27.69 11.52
C ALA A 138 -10.22 28.15 12.53
N LYS A 139 -9.88 28.09 13.82
CA LYS A 139 -10.61 28.80 14.87
C LYS A 139 -10.00 30.19 15.00
N LEU A 140 -10.77 31.22 14.70
CA LEU A 140 -10.40 32.62 14.84
C LEU A 140 -11.03 33.16 16.11
N VAL A 141 -10.21 33.70 17.02
CA VAL A 141 -10.65 34.41 18.21
C VAL A 141 -10.33 35.89 18.01
N LEU A 142 -11.37 36.69 17.91
CA LEU A 142 -11.31 38.14 17.74
C LEU A 142 -11.57 38.78 19.09
N ALA A 143 -10.69 39.67 19.55
CA ALA A 143 -10.90 40.39 20.81
C ALA A 143 -10.77 41.90 20.59
N ASN A 144 -11.74 42.64 21.14
CA ASN A 144 -11.71 44.08 21.23
C ASN A 144 -10.97 44.50 22.49
N THR A 145 -9.79 45.08 22.33
CA THR A 145 -8.96 45.57 23.44
C THR A 145 -9.30 47.01 23.85
N HIS A 146 -10.22 47.67 23.14
CA HIS A 146 -10.70 49.01 23.49
C HIS A 146 -11.69 48.96 24.66
N GLY A 147 -11.50 49.83 25.65
CA GLY A 147 -12.25 49.79 26.91
C GLY A 147 -13.67 50.37 26.87
N SER A 148 -14.02 51.16 25.84
CA SER A 148 -15.29 51.91 25.84
C SER A 148 -16.00 52.02 24.49
N THR A 149 -15.44 51.46 23.40
CA THR A 149 -15.99 51.63 22.05
C THR A 149 -16.11 50.27 21.37
N PRO A 150 -17.28 49.93 20.80
CA PRO A 150 -17.41 48.72 20.01
C PRO A 150 -16.58 48.83 18.72
N LEU A 151 -16.12 47.70 18.21
CA LEU A 151 -15.41 47.61 16.94
C LEU A 151 -16.28 46.90 15.91
N TYR A 152 -16.25 47.40 14.68
CA TYR A 152 -16.85 46.73 13.53
C TYR A 152 -15.74 46.17 12.66
N VAL A 153 -15.70 44.84 12.52
CA VAL A 153 -14.72 44.13 11.70
C VAL A 153 -15.14 44.24 10.23
N THR A 154 -14.37 44.98 9.44
CA THR A 154 -14.73 45.32 8.05
C THR A 154 -13.95 44.49 7.02
N LEU A 155 -12.85 43.91 7.45
CA LEU A 155 -12.11 42.88 6.70
C LEU A 155 -11.74 41.79 7.71
N LEU A 156 -12.00 40.55 7.33
CA LEU A 156 -11.43 39.39 7.99
C LEU A 156 -11.28 38.28 6.96
N LYS A 157 -10.06 37.84 6.75
CA LYS A 157 -9.75 36.71 5.86
C LYS A 157 -8.63 35.85 6.43
N VAL A 158 -8.54 34.64 5.91
CA VAL A 158 -7.45 33.71 6.18
C VAL A 158 -6.72 33.44 4.88
N ARG A 159 -5.39 33.43 4.95
CA ARG A 159 -4.52 33.10 3.82
C ARG A 159 -3.77 31.80 4.07
N GLY A 160 -3.61 30.99 3.03
CA GLY A 160 -2.88 29.74 3.05
C GLY A 160 -2.73 29.15 1.65
N LYS A 161 -2.20 27.94 1.56
CA LYS A 161 -2.05 27.21 0.30
C LYS A 161 -3.06 26.07 0.27
N PRO A 162 -4.13 26.13 -0.54
CA PRO A 162 -5.09 25.04 -0.62
C PRO A 162 -4.42 23.77 -1.13
N VAL A 163 -4.87 22.63 -0.66
CA VAL A 163 -4.38 21.30 -1.04
C VAL A 163 -5.52 20.59 -1.75
N THR A 164 -5.33 20.29 -3.02
CA THR A 164 -6.34 19.61 -3.85
C THR A 164 -5.86 18.22 -4.25
N VAL A 165 -6.80 17.35 -4.64
CA VAL A 165 -6.53 15.98 -5.09
C VAL A 165 -7.03 15.83 -6.50
N GLN A 166 -6.19 15.31 -7.40
CA GLN A 166 -6.58 15.03 -8.77
C GLN A 166 -6.47 13.55 -9.08
N LYS A 167 -7.63 12.88 -9.23
CA LYS A 167 -7.66 11.47 -9.66
C LYS A 167 -7.07 11.33 -11.06
N THR A 168 -6.07 10.47 -11.20
CA THR A 168 -5.40 10.16 -12.47
C THR A 168 -5.36 8.65 -12.65
N ALA A 169 -5.91 8.16 -13.76
CA ALA A 169 -5.89 6.73 -14.08
C ALA A 169 -4.67 6.40 -14.96
N VAL A 170 -3.97 5.33 -14.62
CA VAL A 170 -2.93 4.73 -15.44
C VAL A 170 -3.40 3.35 -15.91
N VAL A 171 -3.18 3.04 -17.18
CA VAL A 171 -3.58 1.76 -17.78
C VAL A 171 -2.34 1.06 -18.32
N ALA A 172 -2.15 -0.19 -17.93
CA ALA A 172 -1.20 -1.12 -18.54
C ALA A 172 -1.97 -2.25 -19.22
N GLU A 173 -1.60 -2.62 -20.45
CA GLU A 173 -2.29 -3.66 -21.21
C GLU A 173 -1.34 -4.47 -22.09
N ASP A 174 -1.71 -5.72 -22.38
CA ASP A 174 -0.93 -6.63 -23.23
C ASP A 174 -1.80 -7.16 -24.38
N ALA A 175 -1.57 -6.64 -25.59
CA ALA A 175 -2.36 -6.98 -26.78
C ALA A 175 -2.18 -8.45 -27.22
N THR A 176 -1.02 -9.05 -26.96
CA THR A 176 -0.74 -10.45 -27.31
C THR A 176 -1.57 -11.38 -26.41
N SER A 177 -1.58 -11.12 -25.11
CA SER A 177 -2.43 -11.81 -24.14
C SER A 177 -3.92 -11.62 -24.44
N GLN A 178 -4.36 -10.41 -24.80
CA GLN A 178 -5.74 -10.17 -25.22
C GLN A 178 -6.15 -11.03 -26.43
N ALA A 179 -5.28 -11.13 -27.44
CA ALA A 179 -5.52 -11.99 -28.59
C ALA A 179 -5.54 -13.48 -28.22
N ALA A 180 -4.66 -13.92 -27.32
CA ALA A 180 -4.55 -15.31 -26.88
C ALA A 180 -5.75 -15.76 -26.02
N TYR A 181 -6.31 -14.88 -25.20
CA TYR A 181 -7.30 -15.24 -24.17
C TYR A 181 -8.71 -14.68 -24.41
N GLY A 182 -9.04 -14.41 -25.69
CA GLY A 182 -10.40 -14.12 -26.12
C GLY A 182 -10.90 -12.70 -25.80
N GLY A 183 -9.99 -11.73 -25.71
CA GLY A 183 -10.30 -10.31 -25.57
C GLY A 183 -9.80 -9.68 -24.26
N VAL A 184 -10.34 -8.49 -23.97
CA VAL A 184 -9.95 -7.68 -22.80
C VAL A 184 -10.52 -8.27 -21.52
N ARG A 185 -9.63 -8.49 -20.55
CA ARG A 185 -9.91 -8.93 -19.19
C ARG A 185 -9.29 -7.92 -18.24
N GLU A 186 -10.14 -7.09 -17.63
CA GLU A 186 -9.72 -5.90 -16.89
C GLU A 186 -9.81 -6.07 -15.38
N ALA A 187 -8.80 -5.57 -14.66
CA ALA A 187 -8.87 -5.32 -13.22
C ALA A 187 -8.56 -3.85 -12.93
N THR A 188 -9.29 -3.26 -11.98
CA THR A 188 -9.05 -1.89 -11.52
C THR A 188 -8.61 -1.90 -10.07
N VAL A 189 -7.51 -1.21 -9.79
CA VAL A 189 -7.03 -0.91 -8.44
C VAL A 189 -7.34 0.54 -8.13
N ASP A 190 -8.32 0.75 -7.25
CA ASP A 190 -8.72 2.07 -6.80
C ASP A 190 -8.39 2.25 -5.32
N THR A 191 -7.28 2.94 -5.03
CA THR A 191 -6.88 3.23 -3.65
C THR A 191 -6.43 4.68 -3.51
N PRO A 192 -6.82 5.38 -2.44
CA PRO A 192 -6.39 6.77 -2.20
C PRO A 192 -4.90 6.89 -1.85
N TRP A 193 -4.20 5.76 -1.63
CA TRP A 193 -2.84 5.74 -1.10
C TRP A 193 -1.75 5.86 -2.18
N ILE A 194 -2.11 5.68 -3.45
CA ILE A 194 -1.17 5.83 -4.56
C ILE A 194 -1.10 7.32 -4.93
N GLN A 195 -0.03 7.97 -4.49
CA GLN A 195 0.11 9.43 -4.52
C GLN A 195 0.87 9.97 -5.74
N THR A 196 1.33 9.09 -6.64
CA THR A 196 2.12 9.49 -7.82
C THR A 196 1.76 8.62 -9.01
N VAL A 197 1.74 9.22 -10.19
CA VAL A 197 1.52 8.50 -11.46
C VAL A 197 2.61 7.45 -11.69
N GLY A 198 3.89 7.74 -11.38
CA GLY A 198 4.98 6.76 -11.52
C GLY A 198 4.74 5.46 -10.76
N LYS A 199 4.44 5.54 -9.45
CA LYS A 199 4.07 4.35 -8.66
C LYS A 199 2.85 3.62 -9.19
N ALA A 200 1.84 4.35 -9.71
CA ALA A 200 0.67 3.72 -10.32
C ALA A 200 1.06 2.94 -11.58
N THR A 201 1.94 3.49 -12.42
CA THR A 201 2.51 2.82 -13.59
C THR A 201 3.28 1.57 -13.21
N ASP A 202 4.19 1.66 -12.24
CA ASP A 202 5.00 0.52 -11.79
C ASP A 202 4.11 -0.59 -11.24
N TYR A 203 3.09 -0.23 -10.45
CA TYR A 203 2.14 -1.18 -9.90
C TYR A 203 1.25 -1.81 -10.98
N ALA A 204 0.76 -1.02 -11.94
CA ALA A 204 -0.02 -1.52 -13.07
C ALA A 204 0.77 -2.53 -13.90
N ASN A 205 2.04 -2.21 -14.20
CA ASN A 205 2.94 -3.10 -14.93
C ASN A 205 3.26 -4.38 -14.14
N ALA A 206 3.52 -4.25 -12.83
CA ALA A 206 3.82 -5.39 -11.97
C ALA A 206 2.65 -6.39 -11.88
N LEU A 207 1.43 -5.87 -11.75
CA LEU A 207 0.20 -6.68 -11.73
C LEU A 207 -0.11 -7.28 -13.11
N LEU A 208 -0.01 -6.48 -14.18
CA LEU A 208 -0.23 -6.95 -15.54
C LEU A 208 0.72 -8.11 -15.85
N SER A 209 2.01 -7.94 -15.58
CA SER A 209 3.00 -8.99 -15.82
C SER A 209 2.79 -10.25 -14.97
N PHE A 210 2.03 -10.17 -13.87
CA PHE A 210 1.72 -11.31 -13.02
C PHE A 210 0.48 -12.06 -13.52
N TRP A 211 -0.55 -11.34 -13.99
CA TRP A 211 -1.84 -11.91 -14.37
C TRP A 211 -2.11 -12.03 -15.88
N LYS A 212 -1.26 -11.45 -16.74
CA LYS A 212 -1.50 -11.45 -18.20
C LYS A 212 -1.49 -12.85 -18.81
N ASP A 213 -0.76 -13.77 -18.21
CA ASP A 213 -0.65 -15.15 -18.66
C ASP A 213 -1.15 -16.08 -17.55
N PRO A 214 -1.79 -17.22 -17.89
CA PRO A 214 -2.26 -18.18 -16.92
C PRO A 214 -1.08 -18.73 -16.12
N GLN A 215 -1.15 -18.59 -14.80
CA GLN A 215 -0.24 -19.19 -13.84
C GLN A 215 -0.94 -20.37 -13.19
N PRO A 216 -0.82 -21.60 -13.74
CA PRO A 216 -1.56 -22.74 -13.21
C PRO A 216 -1.05 -23.07 -11.81
N SER A 217 -1.94 -23.02 -10.81
CA SER A 217 -1.68 -23.64 -9.53
C SER A 217 -1.70 -25.16 -9.74
N ILE A 218 -0.67 -25.87 -9.29
CA ILE A 218 -0.60 -27.32 -9.49
C ILE A 218 -0.94 -27.99 -8.17
N ARG A 219 -1.94 -28.86 -8.16
CA ARG A 219 -2.19 -29.71 -7.01
C ARG A 219 -1.46 -31.02 -7.19
N VAL A 220 -0.70 -31.42 -6.18
CA VAL A 220 0.10 -32.64 -6.19
C VAL A 220 -0.24 -33.46 -4.96
N ARG A 221 -0.45 -34.76 -5.13
CA ARG A 221 -0.58 -35.71 -4.02
C ARG A 221 0.61 -36.66 -3.99
N VAL A 222 1.23 -36.72 -2.83
CA VAL A 222 2.33 -37.64 -2.53
C VAL A 222 1.85 -38.62 -1.46
N ARG A 223 2.25 -39.88 -1.59
CA ARG A 223 1.96 -40.93 -0.62
C ARG A 223 3.25 -41.47 -0.04
N HIS A 224 3.28 -41.65 1.27
CA HIS A 224 4.38 -42.29 1.97
C HIS A 224 3.86 -43.46 2.81
N LEU A 225 4.58 -44.57 2.75
CA LEU A 225 4.35 -45.74 3.58
C LEU A 225 5.46 -45.79 4.64
N LEU A 226 5.08 -45.92 5.92
CA LEU A 226 6.02 -46.06 7.02
C LEU A 226 6.98 -47.24 6.75
N GLY A 227 8.27 -46.93 6.57
CA GLY A 227 9.33 -47.89 6.22
C GLY A 227 9.92 -47.75 4.80
N THR A 228 9.40 -46.85 3.97
CA THR A 228 10.04 -46.41 2.71
C THR A 228 10.91 -45.16 2.94
N ASP A 229 11.51 -44.61 1.88
CA ASP A 229 12.51 -43.53 1.96
C ASP A 229 12.11 -42.42 2.95
N PRO A 230 12.89 -42.21 4.04
CA PRO A 230 12.57 -41.26 5.10
C PRO A 230 12.55 -39.79 4.66
N ASN A 231 13.01 -39.47 3.44
CA ASN A 231 13.11 -38.10 2.92
C ASN A 231 11.91 -37.65 2.05
N MET A 232 10.92 -38.53 1.84
CA MET A 232 9.80 -38.25 0.92
C MET A 232 8.79 -37.22 1.45
N LEU A 233 8.72 -37.00 2.77
CA LEU A 233 7.77 -36.08 3.41
C LEU A 233 8.42 -35.03 4.32
N GLY A 234 9.75 -35.02 4.36
CA GLY A 234 10.53 -34.14 5.23
C GLY A 234 11.99 -34.14 4.81
N GLY A 235 12.73 -33.09 5.20
CA GLY A 235 14.17 -32.99 4.94
C GLY A 235 14.93 -33.34 6.22
N SER A 236 16.07 -34.02 6.09
CA SER A 236 17.06 -34.06 7.16
C SER A 236 18.09 -32.97 6.91
N ILE A 237 18.21 -32.02 7.85
CA ILE A 237 19.38 -31.15 7.95
C ILE A 237 20.26 -31.73 9.05
N LEU A 238 21.52 -32.03 8.72
CA LEU A 238 22.53 -32.34 9.72
C LEU A 238 23.07 -31.03 10.28
N LEU A 239 22.60 -30.64 11.47
CA LEU A 239 23.28 -29.64 12.29
C LEU A 239 23.87 -30.36 13.50
N GLU A 240 25.21 -30.30 13.63
CA GLU A 240 25.95 -30.82 14.80
C GLU A 240 25.61 -32.27 15.24
N GLY A 241 25.28 -33.15 14.29
CA GLY A 241 25.05 -34.57 14.57
C GLY A 241 23.68 -34.91 15.17
N VAL A 242 22.73 -33.96 15.17
CA VAL A 242 21.33 -34.21 15.53
C VAL A 242 20.49 -34.35 14.27
N HIS A 243 19.78 -35.46 14.12
CA HIS A 243 18.86 -35.72 13.01
C HIS A 243 17.50 -35.09 13.36
N GLU A 244 17.29 -33.82 13.01
CA GLU A 244 16.00 -33.16 13.21
C GLU A 244 15.17 -33.26 11.91
N TRP A 245 14.04 -33.97 11.97
CA TRP A 245 13.14 -34.15 10.83
C TRP A 245 12.29 -32.89 10.68
N TYR A 246 12.48 -32.14 9.59
CA TYR A 246 11.68 -30.96 9.28
C TYR A 246 10.57 -31.35 8.29
N PRO A 247 9.29 -31.38 8.71
CA PRO A 247 8.19 -31.61 7.79
C PRO A 247 8.11 -30.47 6.78
N ARG A 248 7.67 -30.77 5.55
CA ARG A 248 7.37 -29.73 4.56
C ARG A 248 6.29 -28.81 5.08
N ASP A 249 6.54 -27.51 5.00
CA ASP A 249 5.67 -26.47 5.53
C ASP A 249 5.25 -25.50 4.43
N LEU A 250 4.24 -24.69 4.72
CA LEU A 250 3.79 -23.62 3.84
C LEU A 250 4.96 -22.71 3.44
N PHE A 251 4.90 -22.22 2.21
CA PHE A 251 5.92 -21.41 1.55
C PHE A 251 7.26 -22.10 1.29
N ASN A 252 7.46 -23.38 1.61
CA ASN A 252 8.68 -24.08 1.18
C ASN A 252 8.77 -24.16 -0.35
N LEU A 253 10.00 -24.18 -0.87
CA LEU A 253 10.28 -24.30 -2.30
C LEU A 253 10.27 -25.77 -2.75
N VAL A 254 9.59 -26.02 -3.87
CA VAL A 254 9.51 -27.33 -4.53
C VAL A 254 9.92 -27.18 -5.99
N LYS A 255 10.91 -27.95 -6.43
CA LYS A 255 11.22 -28.17 -7.84
C LYS A 255 10.39 -29.32 -8.34
N LEU A 256 9.41 -29.05 -9.18
CA LEU A 256 8.56 -30.07 -9.76
C LEU A 256 9.01 -30.38 -11.19
N THR A 257 9.34 -31.65 -11.45
CA THR A 257 9.60 -32.17 -12.80
C THR A 257 8.60 -33.26 -13.13
N ALA A 258 7.59 -32.94 -13.94
CA ALA A 258 6.61 -33.90 -14.46
C ALA A 258 6.56 -33.81 -15.99
N ALA A 259 7.47 -34.56 -16.63
CA ALA A 259 7.73 -34.47 -18.06
C ALA A 259 6.53 -34.90 -18.91
N SER A 260 5.75 -35.90 -18.47
CA SER A 260 4.55 -36.36 -19.20
C SER A 260 3.46 -35.29 -19.26
N TYR A 261 3.45 -34.37 -18.29
CA TYR A 261 2.53 -33.24 -18.21
C TYR A 261 3.12 -31.94 -18.78
N GLY A 262 4.37 -31.96 -19.25
CA GLY A 262 5.08 -30.77 -19.75
C GLY A 262 5.43 -29.75 -18.65
N ILE A 263 5.53 -30.19 -17.39
CA ILE A 263 5.75 -29.32 -16.23
C ILE A 263 7.20 -29.46 -15.78
N SER A 264 7.90 -28.33 -15.71
CA SER A 264 9.24 -28.23 -15.13
C SER A 264 9.42 -26.82 -14.57
N GLY A 265 9.47 -26.69 -13.25
CA GLY A 265 9.58 -25.38 -12.62
C GLY A 265 9.74 -25.43 -11.11
N THR A 266 9.96 -24.26 -10.52
CA THR A 266 10.04 -24.09 -9.06
C THR A 266 8.77 -23.42 -8.57
N TYR A 267 8.24 -23.93 -7.46
CA TYR A 267 6.95 -23.54 -6.89
C TYR A 267 7.09 -23.31 -5.37
N TYR A 268 6.19 -22.50 -4.81
CA TYR A 268 5.95 -22.41 -3.38
C TYR A 268 4.78 -23.29 -2.96
N ILE A 269 4.84 -23.90 -1.78
CA ILE A 269 3.69 -24.58 -1.18
C ILE A 269 2.70 -23.52 -0.67
N GLY A 270 1.62 -23.27 -1.41
CA GLY A 270 0.56 -22.32 -1.04
C GLY A 270 -0.49 -22.92 -0.10
N ALA A 271 -0.74 -24.23 -0.21
CA ALA A 271 -1.59 -24.98 0.72
C ALA A 271 -1.04 -26.39 0.95
N LEU A 272 -1.36 -26.95 2.12
CA LEU A 272 -0.85 -28.23 2.60
C LEU A 272 -1.97 -28.96 3.37
N SER A 273 -2.19 -30.24 3.06
CA SER A 273 -3.16 -31.09 3.77
C SER A 273 -2.57 -32.47 4.01
N TRP A 274 -2.71 -32.96 5.24
CA TRP A 274 -2.23 -34.27 5.67
C TRP A 274 -3.41 -35.15 6.09
N TRP A 275 -3.38 -36.42 5.70
CA TRP A 275 -4.31 -37.41 6.23
C TRP A 275 -3.67 -38.79 6.26
N THR A 276 -4.12 -39.64 7.18
CA THR A 276 -3.73 -41.04 7.21
C THR A 276 -4.65 -41.85 6.30
N GLY A 277 -4.09 -42.87 5.64
CA GLY A 277 -4.85 -43.82 4.83
C GLY A 277 -5.63 -44.83 5.68
N VAL A 278 -5.95 -45.97 5.06
CA VAL A 278 -6.68 -47.09 5.71
C VAL A 278 -5.89 -47.78 6.82
N SER A 279 -4.57 -47.58 6.87
CA SER A 279 -3.69 -48.01 7.96
C SER A 279 -3.00 -46.81 8.59
N THR A 280 -2.59 -46.94 9.85
CA THR A 280 -1.73 -45.96 10.54
C THR A 280 -0.34 -45.84 9.94
N GLU A 281 0.00 -46.74 9.00
CA GLU A 281 1.27 -46.80 8.28
C GLU A 281 1.25 -46.02 6.96
N ASP A 282 0.07 -45.54 6.53
CA ASP A 282 -0.12 -44.84 5.26
C ASP A 282 -0.35 -43.36 5.51
N LEU A 283 0.55 -42.51 5.02
CA LEU A 283 0.48 -41.05 5.18
C LEU A 283 0.39 -40.40 3.81
N TRP A 284 -0.59 -39.51 3.67
CA TRP A 284 -0.84 -38.76 2.45
C TRP A 284 -0.60 -37.27 2.68
N LEU A 285 0.02 -36.65 1.68
CA LEU A 285 0.25 -35.22 1.60
C LEU A 285 -0.33 -34.69 0.30
N GLU A 286 -1.28 -33.77 0.39
CA GLU A 286 -1.72 -32.93 -0.73
C GLU A 286 -1.13 -31.54 -0.59
N MET A 287 -0.55 -31.05 -1.68
CA MET A 287 -0.02 -29.70 -1.77
C MET A 287 -0.66 -28.97 -2.93
N THR A 288 -1.00 -27.70 -2.71
CA THR A 288 -1.26 -26.76 -3.79
C THR A 288 0.00 -25.94 -3.99
N LEU A 289 0.61 -26.09 -5.16
CA LEU A 289 1.83 -25.43 -5.57
C LEU A 289 1.48 -24.15 -6.35
N GLU A 290 2.00 -23.03 -5.88
CA GLU A 290 1.91 -21.73 -6.54
C GLU A 290 3.24 -21.45 -7.26
N PRO A 291 3.22 -21.00 -8.52
CA PRO A 291 4.46 -20.76 -9.26
C PRO A 291 5.33 -19.72 -8.54
N LYS A 292 6.63 -20.02 -8.40
CA LYS A 292 7.60 -19.01 -7.97
C LYS A 292 7.69 -17.95 -9.05
N ASP A 293 7.54 -16.68 -8.69
CA ASP A 293 7.77 -15.58 -9.63
C ASP A 293 9.20 -15.73 -10.19
N ASN A 294 9.32 -15.82 -11.51
CA ASN A 294 10.59 -16.06 -12.18
C ASN A 294 11.38 -14.75 -12.39
N ARG A 295 10.87 -13.64 -11.84
CA ARG A 295 11.56 -12.34 -11.86
C ARG A 295 12.77 -12.40 -10.94
N SER A 296 13.94 -12.48 -11.56
CA SER A 296 15.19 -12.10 -10.92
C SER A 296 15.27 -10.58 -10.94
N PHE A 297 15.16 -9.95 -9.77
CA PHE A 297 15.43 -8.52 -9.62
C PHE A 297 16.82 -8.32 -9.04
N TRP A 298 17.50 -7.28 -9.51
CA TRP A 298 18.69 -6.79 -8.83
C TRP A 298 18.23 -5.77 -7.78
N GLU A 299 18.35 -6.10 -6.51
CA GLU A 299 18.14 -5.12 -5.45
C GLU A 299 19.25 -4.08 -5.50
N LEU A 300 18.94 -2.79 -5.57
CA LEU A 300 19.92 -1.70 -5.51
C LEU A 300 19.93 -1.10 -4.10
N GLY A 301 21.11 -0.70 -3.62
CA GLY A 301 21.28 -0.03 -2.33
C GLY A 301 21.49 -0.97 -1.14
N VAL A 302 21.85 -2.24 -1.37
CA VAL A 302 22.27 -3.14 -0.29
C VAL A 302 23.72 -2.84 0.07
N ASP A 303 23.93 -2.38 1.32
CA ASP A 303 25.24 -2.03 1.86
C ASP A 303 26.27 -3.15 1.64
N GLY A 304 27.40 -2.82 1.01
CA GLY A 304 28.47 -3.76 0.68
C GLY A 304 28.20 -4.73 -0.49
N ALA A 305 27.04 -4.67 -1.14
CA ALA A 305 26.72 -5.55 -2.28
C ALA A 305 26.31 -4.76 -3.52
N THR A 306 25.25 -3.94 -3.44
CA THR A 306 24.59 -3.38 -4.63
C THR A 306 24.38 -1.86 -4.56
N GLU A 307 25.28 -1.17 -3.86
CA GLU A 307 25.25 0.28 -3.70
C GLU A 307 25.56 0.97 -5.03
N LEU A 308 24.56 1.70 -5.53
CA LEU A 308 24.70 2.44 -6.78
C LEU A 308 25.75 3.56 -6.63
N GLY A 309 26.76 3.54 -7.49
CA GLY A 309 27.87 4.49 -7.48
C GLY A 309 29.04 4.09 -6.57
N ALA A 310 28.94 2.99 -5.82
CA ALA A 310 30.02 2.44 -5.03
C ALA A 310 30.41 1.03 -5.52
N THR A 311 29.70 -0.01 -5.08
CA THR A 311 29.96 -1.39 -5.49
C THR A 311 29.31 -1.76 -6.82
N THR A 312 28.30 -1.00 -7.26
CA THR A 312 27.61 -1.20 -8.55
C THR A 312 27.60 0.11 -9.34
N VAL A 313 28.06 0.08 -10.60
CA VAL A 313 28.04 1.25 -11.50
C VAL A 313 27.20 0.92 -12.73
N LEU A 314 26.26 1.80 -13.07
CA LEU A 314 25.43 1.65 -14.28
C LEU A 314 26.25 2.05 -15.51
N GLY A 315 26.59 1.05 -16.33
CA GLY A 315 27.17 1.25 -17.66
C GLY A 315 26.09 1.48 -18.71
N PHE A 316 26.38 2.35 -19.68
CA PHE A 316 25.56 2.59 -20.87
C PHE A 316 26.10 1.82 -22.07
#